data_AF-A0A966Q3B7-F1
#
_entry.id   AF-A0A966Q3B7-F1
#
_cell.length_a   1.000
_cell.length_b   1.000
_cell.length_c   1.000
_cell.angle_alpha   90.00
_cell.angle_beta   90.00
_cell.angle_gamma   90.00
#
_symmetry.space_group_name_H-M   'P 1'
#
loop_
_entity.id
_entity.type
_entity.pdbx_description
1 polymer ?
#
loop_
_entity_poly.entity_id
_entity_poly.type
_entity_poly.pdbx_seq_one_letter_code
_entity_poly.pdbx_strand_id
1 'polypeptide(L)'
;LQLGTGVNAAGGNFVYWTWKAGSNTTTSSVTNTSGSITSQVSANPAAGFSIVSYTSPNTLVDETVGHGLGAAPHFIIAKNRDNTYNWDIYHKNLSSGYGLVFAGDAQASGRWPTTAPTSSVFSVKYNYEHYSTNKYIAYCWTAISGYSSFGSWVGNGSTDGPFIYLGFRPKFVLYKRSDALGNDWTIHDSTRDYYNGYSVELYASVNNAEGGPYSPPVFDFLSNGLKIRSATASYTNTSGGTYVYAAFAEVPFKFARAR
;
A
#
# COMPACT_ATOMS: atom_id res chain seq x y z
N LEU A 1 1.22 -0.82 -10.40
CA LEU A 1 1.14 -2.25 -10.00
C LEU A 1 0.50 -3.02 -11.16
N GLN A 2 1.14 -4.09 -11.64
CA GLN A 2 0.66 -4.96 -12.72
C GLN A 2 0.44 -6.35 -12.14
N LEU A 3 -0.70 -6.98 -12.46
CA LEU A 3 -1.03 -8.35 -12.05
C LEU A 3 -1.78 -9.07 -13.20
N GLY A 4 -1.50 -10.35 -13.43
CA GLY A 4 -2.07 -11.18 -14.50
C GLY A 4 -1.43 -12.57 -14.61
N THR A 5 -2.04 -13.48 -15.38
CA THR A 5 -1.51 -14.84 -15.61
C THR A 5 -0.25 -14.79 -16.49
N GLY A 6 0.91 -14.75 -15.85
CA GLY A 6 2.21 -14.69 -16.51
C GLY A 6 2.69 -13.26 -16.78
N VAL A 7 3.98 -13.03 -16.57
CA VAL A 7 4.63 -11.76 -16.91
C VAL A 7 4.71 -11.66 -18.44
N ASN A 8 4.10 -10.64 -19.06
CA ASN A 8 4.24 -10.35 -20.49
C ASN A 8 3.92 -11.51 -21.47
N ALA A 9 2.92 -12.34 -21.17
CA ALA A 9 2.40 -13.30 -22.15
C ALA A 9 1.61 -12.56 -23.24
N ALA A 10 1.92 -12.81 -24.51
CA ALA A 10 1.18 -12.23 -25.63
C ALA A 10 -0.29 -12.69 -25.60
N GLY A 11 -1.22 -11.74 -25.72
CA GLY A 11 -2.67 -12.03 -25.75
C GLY A 11 -3.36 -12.09 -24.37
N GLY A 12 -2.65 -11.84 -23.26
CA GLY A 12 -3.26 -11.73 -21.93
C GLY A 12 -3.94 -10.38 -21.68
N ASN A 13 -5.06 -10.39 -20.96
CA ASN A 13 -5.66 -9.18 -20.40
C ASN A 13 -4.92 -8.79 -19.12
N PHE A 14 -4.51 -7.52 -19.02
CA PHE A 14 -3.83 -6.98 -17.85
C PHE A 14 -4.61 -5.80 -17.29
N VAL A 15 -4.55 -5.65 -15.97
CA VAL A 15 -5.04 -4.46 -15.28
C VAL A 15 -3.87 -3.74 -14.64
N TYR A 16 -3.90 -2.41 -14.71
CA TYR A 16 -2.86 -1.54 -14.19
C TYR A 16 -3.49 -0.49 -13.27
N TRP A 17 -2.89 -0.35 -12.09
CA TRP A 17 -3.12 0.82 -11.23
C TRP A 17 -1.85 1.64 -11.19
N THR A 18 -2.00 2.92 -11.58
CA THR A 18 -0.89 3.84 -11.76
C THR A 18 -1.08 5.07 -10.91
N TRP A 19 -0.01 5.50 -10.24
CA TRP A 19 0.06 6.76 -9.52
C TRP A 19 1.10 7.64 -10.21
N LYS A 20 0.76 8.91 -10.45
CA LYS A 20 1.69 9.87 -11.04
C LYS A 20 2.61 10.44 -9.96
N ALA A 21 3.86 10.01 -9.98
CA ALA A 21 4.96 10.68 -9.29
C ALA A 21 5.39 11.94 -10.05
N GLY A 22 5.91 12.94 -9.33
CA GLY A 22 6.24 14.26 -9.89
C GLY A 22 5.01 15.15 -10.05
N SER A 23 5.18 16.45 -9.88
CA SER A 23 4.09 17.40 -10.05
C SER A 23 3.91 17.74 -11.53
N ASN A 24 2.87 18.51 -11.88
CA ASN A 24 2.73 19.03 -13.25
C ASN A 24 3.87 20.01 -13.64
N THR A 25 4.66 20.49 -12.68
CA THR A 25 5.79 21.42 -12.89
C THR A 25 7.16 20.76 -12.74
N THR A 26 7.24 19.52 -12.26
CA THR A 26 8.50 18.77 -12.12
C THR A 26 8.42 17.44 -12.88
N THR A 27 9.09 17.41 -14.04
CA THR A 27 9.14 16.22 -14.91
C THR A 27 10.34 15.31 -14.63
N SER A 28 11.25 15.72 -13.75
CA SER A 28 12.46 14.99 -13.36
C SER A 28 12.54 14.83 -11.85
N SER A 29 13.24 13.79 -11.38
CA SER A 29 13.54 13.67 -9.95
C SER A 29 14.46 14.81 -9.49
N VAL A 30 14.22 15.29 -8.27
CA VAL A 30 14.98 16.36 -7.64
C VAL A 30 15.82 15.80 -6.50
N THR A 31 17.01 16.36 -6.29
CA THR A 31 17.83 16.02 -5.13
C THR A 31 17.18 16.53 -3.87
N ASN A 32 17.07 15.66 -2.87
CA ASN A 32 16.57 15.97 -1.55
C ASN A 32 17.64 15.60 -0.51
N THR A 33 18.10 16.62 0.23
CA THR A 33 19.11 16.52 1.28
C THR A 33 18.50 16.52 2.69
N SER A 34 17.18 16.30 2.81
CA SER A 34 16.52 16.09 4.09
C SER A 34 16.83 14.69 4.62
N GLY A 35 17.13 14.60 5.91
CA GLY A 35 17.58 13.36 6.53
C GLY A 35 19.08 13.15 6.39
N SER A 36 19.56 11.98 6.80
CA SER A 36 20.98 11.62 6.77
C SER A 36 21.44 11.04 5.44
N ILE A 37 20.51 10.54 4.61
CA ILE A 37 20.80 10.01 3.28
C ILE A 37 20.26 10.97 2.22
N THR A 38 21.15 11.47 1.36
CA THR A 38 20.75 12.22 0.16
C THR A 38 19.99 11.30 -0.80
N SER A 39 18.84 11.76 -1.28
CA SER A 39 17.94 10.99 -2.15
C SER A 39 17.56 11.76 -3.40
N GLN A 40 17.14 11.04 -4.43
CA GLN A 40 16.46 11.60 -5.60
C GLN A 40 14.97 11.32 -5.47
N VAL A 41 14.15 12.36 -5.55
CA VAL A 41 12.72 12.32 -5.26
C VAL A 41 11.92 12.78 -6.46
N SER A 42 10.89 12.01 -6.84
CA SER A 42 9.82 12.45 -7.74
C SER A 42 8.52 12.42 -6.95
N ALA A 43 8.05 13.58 -6.49
CA ALA A 43 6.90 13.69 -5.60
C ALA A 43 5.74 14.46 -6.24
N ASN A 44 4.53 13.97 -6.00
CA ASN A 44 3.28 14.66 -6.25
C ASN A 44 2.54 14.83 -4.90
N PRO A 45 2.88 15.87 -4.12
CA PRO A 45 2.24 16.11 -2.82
C PRO A 45 0.71 16.24 -2.90
N ALA A 46 0.19 16.82 -3.99
CA ALA A 46 -1.24 17.00 -4.20
C ALA A 46 -1.99 15.65 -4.34
N ALA A 47 -1.36 14.65 -4.96
CA ALA A 47 -1.88 13.28 -5.02
C ALA A 47 -1.37 12.40 -3.86
N GLY A 48 -0.56 12.95 -2.95
CA GLY A 48 -0.01 12.24 -1.81
C GLY A 48 0.90 11.08 -2.16
N PHE A 49 1.64 11.14 -3.28
CA PHE A 49 2.48 10.04 -3.75
C PHE A 49 3.90 10.51 -4.09
N SER A 50 4.91 9.72 -3.72
CA SER A 50 6.32 9.99 -3.99
C SER A 50 7.08 8.71 -4.33
N ILE A 51 8.03 8.84 -5.25
CA ILE A 51 9.04 7.83 -5.56
C ILE A 51 10.40 8.38 -5.12
N VAL A 52 11.09 7.64 -4.27
CA VAL A 52 12.36 8.03 -3.65
C VAL A 52 13.40 6.99 -3.98
N SER A 53 14.51 7.41 -4.59
CA SER A 53 15.67 6.53 -4.81
C SER A 53 16.86 7.05 -4.03
N TYR A 54 17.59 6.14 -3.39
CA TYR A 54 18.74 6.48 -2.57
C TYR A 54 19.79 5.38 -2.61
N THR A 55 21.01 5.73 -2.25
CA THR A 55 22.12 4.80 -2.03
C THR A 55 22.41 4.81 -0.55
N SER A 56 22.39 3.63 0.07
CA SER A 56 22.70 3.51 1.48
C SER A 56 24.17 3.91 1.76
N PRO A 57 24.45 4.61 2.86
CA PRO A 57 25.82 4.78 3.35
C PRO A 57 26.34 3.48 3.98
N ASN A 58 27.66 3.34 4.13
CA ASN A 58 28.24 2.19 4.84
C ASN A 58 28.26 2.43 6.36
N THR A 59 27.07 2.55 6.97
CA THR A 59 26.88 2.73 8.41
C THR A 59 26.13 1.54 9.01
N LEU A 60 26.22 1.37 10.34
CA LEU A 60 25.63 0.26 11.10
C LEU A 60 24.47 0.73 11.99
N VAL A 61 23.83 1.85 11.64
CA VAL A 61 22.78 2.51 12.42
C VAL A 61 21.55 2.74 11.53
N ASP A 62 20.39 2.95 12.16
CA ASP A 62 19.19 3.38 11.43
C ASP A 62 19.40 4.80 10.90
N GLU A 63 18.93 5.05 9.69
CA GLU A 63 19.14 6.32 8.97
C GLU A 63 17.80 6.96 8.59
N THR A 64 17.83 8.13 7.95
CA THR A 64 16.63 8.82 7.45
C THR A 64 16.76 9.26 6.01
N VAL A 65 15.66 9.20 5.26
CA VAL A 65 15.60 9.53 3.84
C VAL A 65 14.49 10.54 3.59
N GLY A 66 14.79 11.60 2.85
CA GLY A 66 13.81 12.60 2.44
C GLY A 66 12.82 12.08 1.40
N HIS A 67 11.52 12.37 1.55
CA HIS A 67 10.47 11.87 0.63
C HIS A 67 9.68 12.95 -0.11
N GLY A 68 9.76 14.22 0.31
CA GLY A 68 9.20 15.35 -0.44
C GLY A 68 7.66 15.46 -0.50
N LEU A 69 6.92 14.79 0.39
CA LEU A 69 5.44 14.87 0.40
C LEU A 69 4.89 16.08 1.17
N GLY A 70 5.67 16.67 2.08
CA GLY A 70 5.18 17.74 2.97
C GLY A 70 4.21 17.26 4.05
N ALA A 71 3.92 15.95 4.11
CA ALA A 71 3.13 15.29 5.13
C ALA A 71 3.66 13.87 5.35
N ALA A 72 3.45 13.32 6.55
CA ALA A 72 3.93 11.99 6.89
C ALA A 72 3.37 10.90 5.95
N PRO A 73 4.22 10.06 5.33
CA PRO A 73 3.78 8.85 4.68
C PRO A 73 3.02 7.93 5.66
N HIS A 74 1.89 7.39 5.23
CA HIS A 74 1.10 6.41 5.96
C HIS A 74 1.34 4.97 5.49
N PHE A 75 1.86 4.83 4.28
CA PHE A 75 2.20 3.55 3.66
C PHE A 75 3.47 3.74 2.84
N ILE A 76 4.47 2.87 3.06
CA ILE A 76 5.74 2.89 2.31
C ILE A 76 6.04 1.47 1.87
N ILE A 77 6.44 1.31 0.61
CA ILE A 77 7.01 0.07 0.08
C ILE A 77 8.45 0.37 -0.32
N ALA A 78 9.41 -0.31 0.30
CA ALA A 78 10.83 -0.17 0.03
C ALA A 78 11.41 -1.44 -0.59
N LYS A 79 12.39 -1.28 -1.48
CA LYS A 79 13.04 -2.40 -2.16
C LYS A 79 14.51 -2.12 -2.39
N ASN A 80 15.34 -3.07 -1.98
CA ASN A 80 16.73 -3.14 -2.41
C ASN A 80 16.78 -3.51 -3.90
N ARG A 81 17.50 -2.71 -4.70
CA ARG A 81 17.65 -2.87 -6.15
C ARG A 81 18.92 -3.62 -6.56
N ASP A 82 19.86 -3.81 -5.64
CA ASP A 82 21.11 -4.52 -5.87
C ASP A 82 21.07 -5.97 -5.34
N ASN A 83 20.03 -6.33 -4.56
CA ASN A 83 19.82 -7.68 -4.02
C ASN A 83 18.36 -8.14 -4.24
N THR A 84 18.14 -9.45 -4.31
CA THR A 84 16.84 -10.12 -4.35
C THR A 84 16.10 -10.11 -3.00
N TYR A 85 16.54 -9.30 -2.03
CA TYR A 85 15.88 -9.11 -0.75
C TYR A 85 14.40 -8.73 -0.88
N ASN A 86 13.62 -8.85 0.21
CA ASN A 86 12.18 -8.63 0.19
C ASN A 86 11.79 -7.21 -0.22
N TRP A 87 10.51 -7.05 -0.57
CA TRP A 87 9.85 -5.74 -0.61
C TRP A 87 9.31 -5.48 0.80
N ASP A 88 10.00 -4.66 1.57
CA ASP A 88 9.62 -4.33 2.93
C ASP A 88 8.57 -3.21 2.95
N ILE A 89 7.60 -3.36 3.84
CA ILE A 89 6.38 -2.56 3.85
C ILE A 89 6.16 -1.97 5.23
N TYR A 90 6.10 -0.65 5.28
CA TYR A 90 5.61 0.12 6.41
C TYR A 90 4.14 0.45 6.23
N HIS A 91 3.37 0.34 7.31
CA HIS A 91 2.02 0.88 7.38
C HIS A 91 1.78 1.46 8.78
N LYS A 92 1.23 2.67 8.86
CA LYS A 92 1.11 3.43 10.13
C LYS A 92 0.34 2.72 11.25
N ASN A 93 -0.51 1.76 10.90
CA ASN A 93 -1.34 0.99 11.84
C ASN A 93 -0.72 -0.35 12.25
N LEU A 94 0.54 -0.62 11.90
CA LEU A 94 1.31 -1.72 12.48
C LEU A 94 1.85 -1.33 13.86
N SER A 95 2.28 -2.33 14.62
CA SER A 95 3.01 -2.12 15.87
C SER A 95 4.31 -1.34 15.61
N SER A 96 4.73 -0.49 16.55
CA SER A 96 5.97 0.29 16.38
C SER A 96 7.17 -0.63 16.21
N GLY A 97 7.99 -0.36 15.18
CA GLY A 97 9.15 -1.17 14.82
C GLY A 97 8.83 -2.44 14.03
N TYR A 98 7.57 -2.64 13.64
CA TYR A 98 7.16 -3.78 12.83
C TYR A 98 7.02 -3.39 11.36
N GLY A 99 7.18 -4.38 10.49
CA GLY A 99 6.96 -4.27 9.05
C GLY A 99 6.29 -5.51 8.48
N LEU A 100 5.78 -5.38 7.27
CA LEU A 100 5.25 -6.47 6.45
C LEU A 100 6.15 -6.68 5.22
N VAL A 101 5.91 -7.76 4.49
CA VAL A 101 6.50 -8.01 3.17
C VAL A 101 5.40 -8.45 2.21
N PHE A 102 5.65 -8.43 0.90
CA PHE A 102 4.75 -9.03 -0.10
C PHE A 102 4.80 -10.57 -0.05
N ALA A 103 4.30 -11.15 1.04
CA ALA A 103 4.15 -12.59 1.29
C ALA A 103 2.97 -12.86 2.24
N GLY A 104 2.69 -14.13 2.51
CA GLY A 104 1.65 -14.59 3.44
C GLY A 104 1.96 -14.33 4.93
N ASP A 105 3.10 -13.73 5.26
CA ASP A 105 3.58 -13.49 6.61
C ASP A 105 2.75 -12.46 7.39
N ALA A 106 2.72 -12.60 8.72
CA ALA A 106 2.20 -11.59 9.63
C ALA A 106 3.22 -10.43 9.76
N GLN A 107 2.83 -9.35 10.44
CA GLN A 107 3.79 -8.30 10.77
C GLN A 107 4.91 -8.87 11.65
N ALA A 108 6.15 -8.44 11.40
CA ALA A 108 7.31 -8.92 12.13
C ALA A 108 8.11 -7.77 12.75
N SER A 109 8.55 -7.98 14.00
CA SER A 109 9.34 -7.01 14.77
C SER A 109 10.72 -6.79 14.19
N GLY A 110 11.24 -5.58 14.33
CA GLY A 110 12.61 -5.23 13.95
C GLY A 110 12.82 -5.02 12.45
N ARG A 111 11.74 -5.07 11.65
CA ARG A 111 11.79 -4.79 10.21
C ARG A 111 11.80 -3.30 9.88
N TRP A 112 11.21 -2.46 10.73
CA TRP A 112 11.20 -1.01 10.54
C TRP A 112 11.74 -0.32 11.79
N PRO A 113 12.26 0.92 11.72
CA PRO A 113 12.59 1.66 12.92
C PRO A 113 11.33 2.03 13.73
N THR A 114 11.48 2.25 15.04
CA THR A 114 10.37 2.67 15.92
C THR A 114 9.96 4.13 15.74
N THR A 115 10.79 4.91 15.03
CA THR A 115 10.53 6.31 14.71
C THR A 115 9.56 6.41 13.54
N ALA A 116 8.41 7.03 13.76
CA ALA A 116 7.41 7.23 12.71
C ALA A 116 7.87 8.27 11.68
N PRO A 117 7.44 8.15 10.40
CA PRO A 117 7.71 9.16 9.39
C PRO A 117 7.18 10.55 9.77
N THR A 118 7.88 11.60 9.34
CA THR A 118 7.50 13.00 9.52
C THR A 118 7.09 13.62 8.17
N SER A 119 6.82 14.93 8.14
CA SER A 119 6.49 15.62 6.88
C SER A 119 7.64 15.66 5.87
N SER A 120 8.89 15.44 6.29
CA SER A 120 10.08 15.57 5.46
C SER A 120 10.85 14.27 5.26
N VAL A 121 10.89 13.38 6.26
CA VAL A 121 11.71 12.17 6.25
C VAL A 121 10.96 10.93 6.75
N PHE A 122 11.37 9.77 6.28
CA PHE A 122 11.08 8.48 6.92
C PHE A 122 12.39 7.81 7.37
N SER A 123 12.32 7.00 8.42
CA SER A 123 13.46 6.22 8.91
C SER A 123 13.58 4.90 8.17
N VAL A 124 14.81 4.43 7.97
CA VAL A 124 15.16 3.14 7.35
C VAL A 124 15.97 2.28 8.32
N LYS A 125 15.67 0.98 8.40
CA LYS A 125 16.29 0.08 9.36
C LYS A 125 17.60 -0.48 8.82
N TYR A 126 18.66 -0.45 9.63
CA TYR A 126 19.90 -1.17 9.30
C TYR A 126 19.64 -2.67 9.14
N ASN A 127 20.18 -3.29 8.08
CA ASN A 127 19.94 -4.65 7.59
C ASN A 127 18.61 -4.91 6.85
N TYR A 128 17.76 -3.90 6.64
CA TYR A 128 16.51 -4.05 5.89
C TYR A 128 16.43 -3.03 4.74
N GLU A 129 15.84 -1.84 4.97
CA GLU A 129 15.74 -0.78 3.97
C GLU A 129 17.04 0.03 3.81
N HIS A 130 18.05 -0.33 4.60
CA HIS A 130 19.35 0.28 4.61
C HIS A 130 20.43 -0.78 4.88
N TYR A 131 21.37 -0.94 3.94
CA TYR A 131 22.51 -1.83 4.16
C TYR A 131 23.67 -1.51 3.21
N SER A 132 24.84 -1.21 3.78
CA SER A 132 26.08 -0.94 3.05
C SER A 132 25.86 0.06 1.91
N THR A 133 26.52 -0.13 0.76
CA THR A 133 26.41 0.77 -0.41
C THR A 133 25.27 0.43 -1.37
N ASN A 134 24.31 -0.39 -0.93
CA ASN A 134 23.21 -0.85 -1.78
C ASN A 134 22.26 0.29 -2.17
N LYS A 135 21.73 0.20 -3.38
CA LYS A 135 20.71 1.12 -3.92
C LYS A 135 19.32 0.63 -3.57
N TYR A 136 18.47 1.57 -3.20
CA TYR A 136 17.08 1.32 -2.85
C TYR A 136 16.14 2.20 -3.66
N ILE A 137 14.89 1.76 -3.71
CA ILE A 137 13.73 2.54 -4.18
C ILE A 137 12.63 2.41 -3.13
N ALA A 138 11.98 3.52 -2.81
CA ALA A 138 10.84 3.57 -1.92
C ALA A 138 9.67 4.29 -2.61
N TYR A 139 8.48 3.73 -2.43
CA TYR A 139 7.22 4.30 -2.87
C TYR A 139 6.46 4.74 -1.61
N CYS A 140 6.18 6.03 -1.49
CA CYS A 140 5.61 6.62 -0.29
C CYS A 140 4.24 7.20 -0.61
N TRP A 141 3.23 6.85 0.20
CA TRP A 141 1.90 7.43 0.11
C TRP A 141 1.48 8.10 1.42
N THR A 142 0.83 9.25 1.31
CA THR A 142 0.10 9.90 2.39
C THR A 142 -1.37 10.06 2.03
N ALA A 143 -2.22 10.20 3.04
CA ALA A 143 -3.67 10.29 2.84
C ALA A 143 -4.04 11.65 2.25
N ILE A 144 -4.88 11.65 1.22
CA ILE A 144 -5.46 12.84 0.60
C ILE A 144 -6.96 12.74 0.74
N SER A 145 -7.57 13.76 1.36
CA SER A 145 -9.02 13.79 1.61
C SER A 145 -9.81 13.61 0.31
N GLY A 146 -10.72 12.64 0.30
CA GLY A 146 -11.54 12.33 -0.87
C GLY A 146 -10.83 11.51 -1.97
N TYR A 147 -9.55 11.15 -1.79
CA TYR A 147 -8.78 10.39 -2.77
C TYR A 147 -8.15 9.13 -2.20
N SER A 148 -7.38 9.23 -1.11
CA SER A 148 -6.65 8.09 -0.55
C SER A 148 -6.83 8.00 0.96
N SER A 149 -6.95 6.78 1.46
CA SER A 149 -7.07 6.48 2.88
C SER A 149 -6.23 5.26 3.23
N PHE A 150 -5.63 5.31 4.42
CA PHE A 150 -4.77 4.26 4.97
C PHE A 150 -5.18 4.05 6.42
N GLY A 151 -5.45 2.80 6.78
CA GLY A 151 -6.07 2.49 8.05
C GLY A 151 -6.03 1.00 8.39
N SER A 152 -6.78 0.64 9.41
CA SER A 152 -7.00 -0.76 9.79
C SER A 152 -8.47 -1.03 10.11
N TRP A 153 -8.83 -2.31 10.15
CA TRP A 153 -10.07 -2.79 10.75
C TRP A 153 -9.80 -4.09 11.52
N VAL A 154 -10.73 -4.41 12.42
CA VAL A 154 -10.79 -5.69 13.11
C VAL A 154 -12.01 -6.44 12.58
N GLY A 155 -11.79 -7.66 12.11
CA GLY A 155 -12.87 -8.51 11.61
C GLY A 155 -13.80 -8.95 12.73
N ASN A 156 -15.07 -9.18 12.39
CA ASN A 156 -16.11 -9.59 13.34
C ASN A 156 -16.71 -10.97 13.04
N GLY A 157 -16.27 -11.66 11.98
CA GLY A 157 -16.77 -12.98 11.61
C GLY A 157 -18.24 -13.01 11.13
N SER A 158 -18.81 -11.87 10.74
CA SER A 158 -20.22 -11.73 10.36
C SER A 158 -20.38 -11.25 8.91
N THR A 159 -21.45 -11.66 8.24
CA THR A 159 -21.84 -11.08 6.94
C THR A 159 -22.29 -9.63 7.06
N ASP A 160 -22.71 -9.19 8.25
CA ASP A 160 -22.80 -7.78 8.59
C ASP A 160 -21.46 -7.29 9.14
N GLY A 161 -20.44 -7.33 8.28
CA GLY A 161 -19.06 -7.04 8.64
C GLY A 161 -18.81 -5.57 8.96
N PRO A 162 -17.58 -5.20 9.35
CA PRO A 162 -17.22 -3.81 9.60
C PRO A 162 -17.53 -2.89 8.41
N PHE A 163 -18.00 -1.68 8.70
CA PHE A 163 -18.02 -0.58 7.73
C PHE A 163 -16.77 0.28 7.95
N ILE A 164 -16.02 0.53 6.88
CA ILE A 164 -14.83 1.38 6.90
C ILE A 164 -15.13 2.65 6.12
N TYR A 165 -15.24 3.76 6.85
CA TYR A 165 -15.45 5.08 6.27
C TYR A 165 -14.15 5.60 5.64
N LEU A 166 -14.20 5.93 4.35
CA LEU A 166 -13.08 6.48 3.58
C LEU A 166 -13.29 7.94 3.19
N GLY A 167 -14.55 8.41 3.18
CA GLY A 167 -14.92 9.75 2.68
C GLY A 167 -14.98 9.85 1.15
N PHE A 168 -14.84 8.72 0.45
CA PHE A 168 -14.97 8.58 -1.00
C PHE A 168 -15.41 7.15 -1.36
N ARG A 169 -15.86 6.96 -2.61
CA ARG A 169 -16.09 5.63 -3.17
C ARG A 169 -14.75 5.03 -3.60
N PRO A 170 -14.26 3.94 -2.98
CA PRO A 170 -13.00 3.33 -3.40
C PRO A 170 -13.16 2.70 -4.79
N LYS A 171 -12.09 2.81 -5.58
CA LYS A 171 -11.91 2.09 -6.84
C LYS A 171 -10.87 1.00 -6.71
N PHE A 172 -9.96 1.12 -5.75
CA PHE A 172 -8.93 0.15 -5.46
C PHE A 172 -8.78 0.06 -3.95
N VAL A 173 -8.70 -1.17 -3.44
CA VAL A 173 -8.38 -1.47 -2.04
C VAL A 173 -7.34 -2.58 -2.05
N LEU A 174 -6.16 -2.28 -1.52
CA LEU A 174 -5.14 -3.26 -1.17
C LEU A 174 -5.18 -3.46 0.33
N TYR A 175 -5.19 -4.71 0.80
CA TYR A 175 -5.13 -4.98 2.22
C TYR A 175 -4.37 -6.26 2.55
N LYS A 176 -4.07 -6.39 3.84
CA LYS A 176 -3.35 -7.54 4.40
C LYS A 176 -3.79 -7.78 5.83
N ARG A 177 -4.03 -9.04 6.19
CA ARG A 177 -4.12 -9.46 7.59
C ARG A 177 -2.75 -9.35 8.23
N SER A 178 -2.62 -8.55 9.28
CA SER A 178 -1.34 -8.24 9.91
C SER A 178 -1.01 -9.11 11.12
N ASP A 179 -1.98 -9.83 11.69
CA ASP A 179 -1.83 -10.54 12.97
C ASP A 179 -1.77 -12.07 12.87
N ALA A 180 -1.81 -12.63 11.65
CA ALA A 180 -1.71 -14.07 11.43
C ALA A 180 -0.99 -14.40 10.12
N LEU A 181 -0.34 -15.56 10.09
CA LEU A 181 0.32 -16.14 8.93
C LEU A 181 -0.71 -16.69 7.92
N GLY A 182 -0.26 -17.00 6.70
CA GLY A 182 -1.04 -17.69 5.66
C GLY A 182 -2.10 -16.83 4.98
N ASN A 183 -1.92 -15.51 4.99
CA ASN A 183 -2.86 -14.56 4.41
C ASN A 183 -2.13 -13.67 3.42
N ASP A 184 -2.49 -13.70 2.15
CA ASP A 184 -1.82 -12.92 1.12
C ASP A 184 -2.23 -11.43 1.13
N TRP A 185 -1.43 -10.61 0.45
CA TRP A 185 -1.84 -9.26 0.10
C TRP A 185 -2.90 -9.33 -0.99
N THR A 186 -4.10 -8.84 -0.68
CA THR A 186 -5.25 -8.98 -1.58
C THR A 186 -5.69 -7.62 -2.09
N ILE A 187 -6.07 -7.59 -3.36
CA ILE A 187 -6.60 -6.42 -4.06
C ILE A 187 -8.03 -6.69 -4.49
N HIS A 188 -8.89 -5.72 -4.20
CA HIS A 188 -10.17 -5.58 -4.90
C HIS A 188 -10.23 -4.24 -5.61
N ASP A 189 -10.93 -4.22 -6.73
CA ASP A 189 -11.26 -3.01 -7.45
C ASP A 189 -12.67 -3.08 -8.02
N SER A 190 -13.31 -1.92 -8.10
CA SER A 190 -14.71 -1.83 -8.50
C SER A 190 -14.95 -2.07 -9.99
N THR A 191 -13.88 -2.17 -10.80
CA THR A 191 -14.00 -2.34 -12.25
C THR A 191 -14.13 -3.82 -12.60
N ARG A 192 -13.43 -4.69 -11.85
CA ARG A 192 -13.49 -6.16 -12.01
C ARG A 192 -14.52 -6.81 -11.11
N ASP A 193 -14.90 -6.17 -10.02
CA ASP A 193 -16.09 -6.55 -9.26
C ASP A 193 -17.34 -6.30 -10.14
N TYR A 194 -17.90 -7.36 -10.70
CA TYR A 194 -18.99 -7.29 -11.67
C TYR A 194 -20.27 -6.78 -11.01
N TYR A 195 -21.05 -5.99 -11.75
CA TYR A 195 -22.28 -5.33 -11.31
C TYR A 195 -23.43 -6.26 -10.84
N ASN A 196 -23.21 -7.58 -10.71
CA ASN A 196 -24.20 -8.60 -10.36
C ASN A 196 -23.83 -9.44 -9.11
N GLY A 197 -23.13 -8.88 -8.12
CA GLY A 197 -22.98 -9.53 -6.81
C GLY A 197 -21.90 -10.62 -6.73
N TYR A 198 -20.83 -10.44 -7.51
CA TYR A 198 -19.61 -11.23 -7.39
C TYR A 198 -18.41 -10.31 -7.17
N SER A 199 -17.50 -10.72 -6.28
CA SER A 199 -16.20 -10.06 -6.14
C SER A 199 -15.07 -10.96 -6.64
N VAL A 200 -14.06 -10.33 -7.23
CA VAL A 200 -12.84 -10.97 -7.71
C VAL A 200 -11.65 -10.40 -6.95
N GLU A 201 -10.77 -11.27 -6.50
CA GLU A 201 -9.56 -10.93 -5.76
C GLU A 201 -8.34 -11.05 -6.66
N LEU A 202 -7.34 -10.18 -6.51
CA LEU A 202 -5.98 -10.51 -6.92
C LEU A 202 -5.07 -10.62 -5.74
N TYR A 203 -4.15 -11.57 -5.82
CA TYR A 203 -3.10 -11.73 -4.83
C TYR A 203 -1.82 -11.09 -5.34
N ALA A 204 -1.34 -10.07 -4.63
CA ALA A 204 -0.12 -9.34 -4.97
C ALA A 204 1.16 -10.07 -4.52
N SER A 205 1.03 -11.11 -3.70
CA SER A 205 2.14 -11.84 -3.07
C SER A 205 2.35 -13.27 -3.56
N VAL A 206 1.50 -13.81 -4.46
CA VAL A 206 1.62 -15.17 -4.99
C VAL A 206 1.49 -15.23 -6.51
N ASN A 207 1.97 -16.33 -7.10
CA ASN A 207 1.92 -16.55 -8.55
C ASN A 207 0.52 -16.94 -9.07
N ASN A 208 -0.35 -17.44 -8.18
CA ASN A 208 -1.77 -17.63 -8.49
C ASN A 208 -2.44 -16.27 -8.42
N ALA A 209 -2.50 -15.58 -9.57
CA ALA A 209 -2.79 -14.15 -9.61
C ALA A 209 -4.19 -13.75 -9.15
N GLU A 210 -5.19 -14.65 -9.17
CA GLU A 210 -6.61 -14.32 -9.02
C GLU A 210 -7.37 -15.33 -8.15
N GLY A 211 -8.35 -14.87 -7.38
CA GLY A 211 -9.26 -15.67 -6.57
C GLY A 211 -10.72 -15.25 -6.78
N GLY A 212 -11.66 -16.19 -6.60
CA GLY A 212 -13.08 -16.00 -6.87
C GLY A 212 -13.53 -16.56 -8.23
N PRO A 213 -14.74 -16.21 -8.71
CA PRO A 213 -15.66 -15.22 -8.15
C PRO A 213 -16.35 -15.70 -6.86
N TYR A 214 -16.54 -14.79 -5.90
CA TYR A 214 -17.25 -15.07 -4.64
C TYR A 214 -18.68 -14.51 -4.66
N SER A 215 -19.65 -15.29 -4.18
CA SER A 215 -21.03 -14.84 -3.96
C SER A 215 -21.52 -15.29 -2.57
N PRO A 216 -22.00 -14.38 -1.71
CA PRO A 216 -22.09 -12.92 -1.89
C PRO A 216 -20.71 -12.25 -2.04
N PRO A 217 -20.64 -11.01 -2.58
CA PRO A 217 -19.36 -10.32 -2.75
C PRO A 217 -18.69 -10.11 -1.39
N VAL A 218 -17.35 -10.09 -1.37
CA VAL A 218 -16.57 -9.90 -0.14
C VAL A 218 -16.71 -8.47 0.40
N PHE A 219 -16.81 -7.49 -0.49
CA PHE A 219 -17.02 -6.07 -0.18
C PHE A 219 -18.19 -5.48 -0.96
N ASP A 220 -18.91 -4.55 -0.33
CA ASP A 220 -19.70 -3.55 -1.04
C ASP A 220 -18.90 -2.22 -1.08
N PHE A 221 -18.64 -1.72 -2.29
CA PHE A 221 -18.08 -0.37 -2.45
C PHE A 221 -19.18 0.70 -2.43
N LEU A 222 -19.23 1.42 -1.32
CA LEU A 222 -20.22 2.45 -1.04
C LEU A 222 -19.71 3.84 -1.43
N SER A 223 -20.60 4.83 -1.51
CA SER A 223 -20.23 6.20 -1.92
C SER A 223 -19.22 6.89 -1.00
N ASN A 224 -19.05 6.39 0.22
CA ASN A 224 -18.22 6.98 1.27
C ASN A 224 -17.28 5.98 1.95
N GLY A 225 -17.18 4.75 1.46
CA GLY A 225 -16.39 3.72 2.11
C GLY A 225 -16.58 2.33 1.53
N LEU A 226 -16.23 1.33 2.33
CA LEU A 226 -16.44 -0.06 2.00
C LEU A 226 -17.13 -0.78 3.16
N LYS A 227 -18.03 -1.71 2.83
CA LYS A 227 -18.69 -2.58 3.80
C LYS A 227 -18.24 -4.01 3.55
N ILE A 228 -17.81 -4.68 4.61
CA ILE A 228 -17.41 -6.08 4.55
C ILE A 228 -18.65 -6.96 4.62
N ARG A 229 -18.76 -7.92 3.70
CA ARG A 229 -19.93 -8.81 3.51
C ARG A 229 -19.62 -10.29 3.65
N SER A 230 -18.37 -10.65 3.88
CA SER A 230 -17.94 -12.02 4.13
C SER A 230 -18.04 -12.38 5.62
N ALA A 231 -18.68 -13.50 5.97
CA ALA A 231 -18.69 -14.02 7.34
C ALA A 231 -17.40 -14.78 7.69
N THR A 232 -16.80 -15.51 6.75
CA THR A 232 -15.70 -16.45 7.05
C THR A 232 -14.86 -16.81 5.83
N ALA A 233 -14.57 -15.86 4.95
CA ALA A 233 -13.35 -16.01 4.16
C ALA A 233 -12.17 -15.82 5.12
N SER A 234 -11.31 -16.83 5.26
CA SER A 234 -10.11 -16.83 6.12
C SER A 234 -9.19 -15.62 5.93
N TYR A 235 -9.47 -14.80 4.91
CA TYR A 235 -8.62 -13.76 4.36
C TYR A 235 -9.13 -12.33 4.59
N THR A 236 -10.39 -12.08 5.03
CA THR A 236 -10.95 -10.70 5.04
C THR A 236 -11.71 -10.25 6.29
N ASN A 237 -12.35 -11.18 7.00
CA ASN A 237 -13.21 -10.83 8.14
C ASN A 237 -13.16 -11.84 9.29
N THR A 238 -12.02 -12.52 9.50
CA THR A 238 -11.88 -13.41 10.66
C THR A 238 -12.14 -12.63 11.95
N SER A 239 -12.98 -13.17 12.85
CA SER A 239 -13.30 -12.53 14.12
C SER A 239 -12.03 -12.26 14.92
N GLY A 240 -11.84 -11.01 15.36
CA GLY A 240 -10.65 -10.56 16.07
C GLY A 240 -9.40 -10.37 15.19
N GLY A 241 -9.46 -10.75 13.91
CA GLY A 241 -8.36 -10.58 12.96
C GLY A 241 -8.14 -9.10 12.62
N THR A 242 -6.89 -8.65 12.70
CA THR A 242 -6.51 -7.26 12.37
C THR A 242 -6.00 -7.18 10.93
N TYR A 243 -6.50 -6.20 10.19
CA TYR A 243 -6.15 -5.97 8.80
C TYR A 243 -5.73 -4.52 8.59
N VAL A 244 -4.73 -4.29 7.75
CA VAL A 244 -4.30 -2.96 7.29
C VAL A 244 -4.68 -2.75 5.83
N TYR A 245 -5.00 -1.52 5.41
CA TYR A 245 -5.32 -1.21 4.01
C TYR A 245 -4.66 0.06 3.47
N ALA A 246 -4.53 0.07 2.15
CA ALA A 246 -4.40 1.25 1.32
C ALA A 246 -5.59 1.29 0.33
N ALA A 247 -6.42 2.33 0.40
CA ALA A 247 -7.58 2.51 -0.45
C ALA A 247 -7.47 3.80 -1.27
N PHE A 248 -7.90 3.75 -2.54
CA PHE A 248 -7.82 4.87 -3.47
C PHE A 248 -9.12 5.02 -4.27
N ALA A 249 -9.54 6.27 -4.49
CA ALA A 249 -10.58 6.66 -5.45
C ALA A 249 -10.03 6.65 -6.89
N GLU A 250 -10.91 6.88 -7.88
CA GLU A 250 -10.53 6.88 -9.31
C GLU A 250 -9.53 7.98 -9.66
N VAL A 251 -9.78 9.19 -9.15
CA VAL A 251 -9.01 10.38 -9.45
C VAL A 251 -8.86 11.24 -8.19
N PRO A 252 -7.75 11.97 -8.05
CA PRO A 252 -7.48 12.81 -6.88
C PRO A 252 -8.32 14.08 -6.79
N PHE A 253 -9.34 14.23 -7.64
CA PHE A 253 -10.19 15.42 -7.69
C PHE A 253 -11.58 15.12 -7.14
N LYS A 254 -12.03 15.97 -6.22
CA LYS A 254 -13.44 16.08 -5.85
C LYS A 254 -14.20 16.50 -7.11
N PHE A 255 -15.09 15.66 -7.61
CA PHE A 255 -16.14 16.18 -8.49
C PHE A 255 -16.92 17.20 -7.68
N ALA A 256 -16.93 18.47 -8.13
CA ALA A 256 -17.78 19.48 -7.53
C ALA A 256 -19.22 18.93 -7.52
N ARG A 257 -19.91 19.03 -6.38
CA ARG A 257 -21.35 18.72 -6.35
C ARG A 257 -22.02 19.68 -7.33
N ALA A 258 -22.60 19.14 -8.41
CA ALA A 258 -23.54 19.91 -9.20
C ALA A 258 -24.64 20.39 -8.24
N ARG A 259 -24.84 21.70 -8.18
CA ARG A 259 -25.94 22.34 -7.46
C ARG A 259 -27.18 22.32 -8.32
#